data_AF-A0A1J6X985-F1
#
_entry.id   AF-A0A1J6X985-F1
#
_cell.length_a   1.000
_cell.length_b   1.000
_cell.length_c   1.000
_cell.angle_alpha   90.00
_cell.angle_beta   90.00
_cell.angle_gamma   90.00
#
_symmetry.space_group_name_H-M   'P 1'
#
loop_
_entity.id
_entity.type
_entity.pdbx_description
1 polymer ?
#
loop_
_entity_poly.entity_id
_entity_poly.type
_entity_poly.pdbx_seq_one_letter_code
_entity_poly.pdbx_strand_id
1 'polypeptide(L)'
;MPDVRIDFDVLETTRRTLADIGDVLTSATDAVSDIPSAAVAQSDLRDRLHEMGDFWGSSLRKLSTFATEAGAGLEGVVDAFRSLDEQIADSLKEEG
;
A
#
# COMPACT_ATOMS: atom_id res chain seq x y z
N MET A 1 -24.77 9.17 -22.03
CA MET A 1 -24.42 8.73 -20.67
C MET A 1 -23.03 8.12 -20.79
N PRO A 2 -21.97 8.70 -20.22
CA PRO A 2 -20.68 8.04 -20.22
C PRO A 2 -20.83 6.83 -19.30
N ASP A 3 -20.86 5.65 -19.89
CA ASP A 3 -20.85 4.37 -19.21
C ASP A 3 -19.57 4.33 -18.37
N VAL A 4 -19.70 4.38 -17.04
CA VAL A 4 -18.55 4.24 -16.13
C VAL A 4 -18.14 2.77 -16.20
N ARG A 5 -17.27 2.44 -17.16
CA ARG A 5 -16.63 1.13 -17.20
C ARG A 5 -15.53 1.11 -16.17
N ILE A 6 -15.75 0.32 -15.12
CA ILE A 6 -14.70 0.02 -14.16
C ILE A 6 -13.85 -1.11 -14.73
N ASP A 7 -12.59 -0.77 -14.99
CA ASP A 7 -11.58 -1.75 -15.36
C ASP A 7 -11.03 -2.37 -14.07
N PHE A 8 -11.60 -3.53 -13.71
CA PHE A 8 -11.21 -4.27 -12.52
C PHE A 8 -9.75 -4.75 -12.57
N ASP A 9 -9.19 -4.97 -13.76
CA ASP A 9 -7.80 -5.39 -13.91
C ASP A 9 -6.84 -4.25 -13.59
N VAL A 10 -7.17 -3.02 -14.00
CA VAL A 10 -6.42 -1.82 -13.64
C VAL A 10 -6.49 -1.55 -12.14
N LEU A 11 -7.66 -1.73 -11.51
CA LEU A 11 -7.80 -1.57 -10.06
C LEU A 11 -6.99 -2.60 -9.28
N GLU A 12 -7.05 -3.87 -9.67
CA GLU A 12 -6.26 -4.96 -9.07
C GLU A 12 -4.76 -4.72 -9.24
N THR A 13 -4.34 -4.27 -10.42
CA THR A 13 -2.93 -3.91 -10.71
C THR A 13 -2.47 -2.76 -9.82
N THR A 14 -3.32 -1.74 -9.65
CA THR A 14 -3.02 -0.59 -8.79
C THR A 14 -2.91 -1.02 -7.33
N ARG A 15 -3.79 -1.90 -6.85
CA ARG A 15 -3.72 -2.46 -5.49
C ARG A 15 -2.40 -3.20 -5.27
N ARG A 16 -2.00 -4.09 -6.19
CA ARG A 16 -0.73 -4.83 -6.09
C ARG A 16 0.47 -3.89 -6.10
N THR A 17 0.47 -2.89 -6.98
CA THR A 17 1.55 -1.91 -7.05
C THR A 17 1.72 -1.15 -5.73
N LEU A 18 0.61 -0.78 -5.09
CA LEU A 18 0.66 -0.11 -3.77
C LEU A 18 1.18 -1.05 -2.66
N ALA A 19 0.77 -2.33 -2.68
CA ALA A 19 1.30 -3.33 -1.74
C ALA A 19 2.80 -3.55 -1.93
N ASP A 20 3.26 -3.71 -3.17
CA ASP A 20 4.68 -3.89 -3.51
C ASP A 20 5.52 -2.69 -3.06
N ILE A 21 4.99 -1.46 -3.22
CA ILE A 21 5.62 -0.25 -2.68
C ILE A 21 5.73 -0.34 -1.16
N GLY A 22 4.67 -0.75 -0.46
CA GLY A 22 4.70 -0.94 1.00
C GLY A 22 5.78 -1.93 1.45
N ASP A 23 5.92 -3.05 0.76
CA ASP A 23 6.93 -4.07 1.04
C ASP A 23 8.35 -3.55 0.82
N VAL A 24 8.60 -2.85 -0.29
CA VAL A 24 9.90 -2.25 -0.58
C VAL A 24 10.30 -1.20 0.47
N LEU A 25 9.35 -0.35 0.89
CA LEU A 25 9.61 0.68 1.90
C LEU A 25 9.86 0.07 3.29
N THR A 26 9.18 -1.04 3.61
CA THR A 26 9.41 -1.79 4.85
C THR A 26 10.79 -2.43 4.84
N SER A 27 11.17 -3.11 3.75
CA SER A 27 12.50 -3.71 3.59
C SER A 27 13.63 -2.68 3.67
N ALA A 28 13.43 -1.49 3.08
CA ALA A 28 14.39 -0.39 3.19
C ALA A 28 14.52 0.12 4.63
N THR A 29 13.43 0.16 5.40
CA THR A 29 13.44 0.56 6.81
C THR A 29 14.25 -0.43 7.65
N ASP A 30 14.01 -1.73 7.46
CA ASP A 30 14.71 -2.79 8.19
C ASP A 30 16.21 -2.77 7.88
N ALA A 31 16.59 -2.59 6.61
CA ALA A 31 17.98 -2.49 6.19
C ALA A 31 18.72 -1.28 6.83
N VAL A 32 18.03 -0.15 7.01
CA VAL A 32 18.61 1.02 7.69
C VAL A 32 18.75 0.78 9.19
N SER A 33 17.78 0.11 9.82
CA SER A 33 17.85 -0.27 11.23
C SER A 33 18.98 -1.27 11.52
N ASP A 34 19.34 -2.09 10.53
CA ASP A 34 20.41 -3.10 10.62
C ASP A 34 21.81 -2.53 10.38
N ILE A 35 21.95 -1.25 10.00
CA ILE A 35 23.26 -0.62 9.89
C ILE A 35 23.92 -0.66 11.27
N PRO A 36 25.07 -1.35 11.44
CA PRO A 36 25.68 -1.46 12.75
C PRO A 36 26.24 -0.10 13.13
N SER A 37 25.49 0.64 13.95
CA SER A 37 25.95 1.88 14.59
C SER A 37 27.28 1.65 15.34
N ALA A 38 27.51 0.42 15.81
CA ALA A 38 28.77 -0.05 16.40
C ALA A 38 29.98 -0.05 15.45
N ALA A 39 29.78 -0.14 14.12
CA ALA A 39 30.86 -0.08 13.14
C ALA A 39 31.39 1.35 12.91
N VAL A 40 30.65 2.36 13.41
CA VAL A 40 30.99 3.77 13.29
C VAL A 40 31.78 4.18 14.53
N ALA A 41 33.09 4.40 14.39
CA ALA A 41 33.99 4.73 15.50
C ALA A 41 33.78 6.15 16.06
N GLN A 42 33.17 7.05 15.29
CA GLN A 42 32.94 8.44 15.69
C GLN A 42 31.52 8.63 16.25
N SER A 43 31.43 9.17 17.46
CA SER A 43 30.17 9.29 18.22
C SER A 43 29.10 10.09 17.49
N ASP A 44 29.45 11.28 16.97
CA ASP A 44 28.44 12.19 16.42
C ASP A 44 27.84 11.69 15.11
N LEU A 45 28.64 10.95 14.32
CA LEU A 45 28.19 10.28 13.11
C LEU A 45 27.29 9.10 13.46
N ARG A 46 27.60 8.38 14.54
CA ARG A 46 26.74 7.31 15.04
C ARG A 46 25.38 7.85 15.47
N ASP A 47 25.36 8.93 16.24
CA ASP A 47 24.13 9.56 16.72
C ASP A 47 23.28 10.09 15.56
N ARG A 48 23.92 10.76 14.59
CA ARG A 48 23.23 11.22 13.36
C ARG A 48 22.68 10.09 12.51
N LEU A 49 23.40 8.97 12.40
CA LEU A 49 22.91 7.80 11.67
C LEU A 49 21.73 7.14 12.38
N HIS A 50 21.74 7.13 13.72
CA HIS A 50 20.61 6.65 14.52
C HIS A 50 19.39 7.55 14.35
N GLU A 51 19.54 8.86 14.50
CA GLU A 51 18.48 9.85 14.29
C GLU A 51 17.90 9.78 12.87
N MET A 52 18.78 9.63 11.87
CA MET A 52 18.39 9.44 10.48
C MET A 52 17.59 8.15 10.33
N GLY A 53 18.04 7.04 10.91
CA GLY A 53 17.35 5.75 10.86
C GLY A 53 15.96 5.80 11.50
N ASP A 54 15.83 6.43 12.66
CA ASP A 54 14.55 6.60 13.35
C ASP A 54 13.57 7.46 12.54
N PHE A 55 14.04 8.59 12.01
CA PHE A 55 13.21 9.50 11.21
C PHE A 55 12.80 8.88 9.87
N TRP A 56 13.74 8.25 9.16
CA TRP A 56 13.46 7.56 7.89
C TRP A 56 12.52 6.39 8.12
N GLY A 57 12.76 5.56 9.13
CA GLY A 57 11.90 4.43 9.44
C GLY A 57 10.49 4.84 9.81
N SER A 58 10.33 5.92 10.59
CA SER A 58 9.01 6.48 10.91
C SER A 58 8.26 6.96 9.66
N SER A 59 8.94 7.67 8.75
CA SER A 59 8.35 8.19 7.52
C SER A 59 7.98 7.07 6.54
N LEU A 60 8.86 6.08 6.37
CA LEU A 60 8.63 4.92 5.50
C LEU A 60 7.48 4.04 6.00
N ARG A 61 7.37 3.82 7.31
CA ARG A 61 6.22 3.11 7.90
C ARG A 61 4.89 3.81 7.60
N LYS A 62 4.83 5.15 7.72
CA LYS A 62 3.62 5.91 7.39
C LYS A 62 3.22 5.76 5.92
N LEU A 63 4.21 5.78 5.01
CA LEU A 63 3.95 5.57 3.58
C LEU A 63 3.45 4.15 3.30
N SER A 64 4.01 3.14 3.96
CA SER A 64 3.56 1.74 3.86
C SER A 64 2.11 1.57 4.38
N THR A 65 1.79 2.16 5.54
CA THR A 65 0.42 2.18 6.07
C THR A 65 -0.55 2.85 5.09
N PHE A 66 -0.20 4.03 4.56
CA PHE A 66 -1.04 4.72 3.59
C PHE A 66 -1.27 3.89 2.32
N ALA A 67 -0.23 3.27 1.77
CA ALA A 67 -0.36 2.43 0.58
C ALA A 67 -1.26 1.21 0.83
N THR A 68 -1.18 0.62 2.03
CA THR A 68 -2.03 -0.49 2.46
C THR A 68 -3.48 -0.07 2.61
N GLU A 69 -3.74 1.06 3.29
CA GLU A 69 -5.09 1.61 3.48
C GLU A 69 -5.73 2.00 2.14
N ALA A 70 -4.95 2.61 1.24
CA ALA A 70 -5.41 2.92 -0.11
C ALA A 70 -5.76 1.64 -0.89
N GLY A 71 -4.95 0.59 -0.77
CA GLY A 71 -5.24 -0.73 -1.36
C GLY A 71 -6.55 -1.33 -0.85
N ALA A 72 -6.78 -1.30 0.48
CA ALA A 72 -8.02 -1.79 1.09
C ALA A 72 -9.25 -0.96 0.68
N GLY A 73 -9.10 0.36 0.55
CA GLY A 73 -10.16 1.23 0.03
C GLY A 73 -10.56 0.88 -1.41
N LEU A 74 -9.57 0.60 -2.27
CA LEU A 74 -9.82 0.16 -3.63
C LEU A 74 -10.52 -1.20 -3.68
N GLU A 75 -10.15 -2.14 -2.80
CA GLU A 75 -10.82 -3.44 -2.67
C GLU A 75 -12.31 -3.28 -2.28
N GLY A 76 -12.61 -2.42 -1.30
CA GLY A 76 -14.00 -2.12 -0.93
C GLY A 76 -14.82 -1.52 -2.08
N VAL A 77 -14.20 -0.69 -2.92
CA VAL A 77 -14.85 -0.17 -4.14
C VAL A 77 -15.12 -1.31 -5.13
N VAL A 78 -14.13 -2.17 -5.40
CA VAL A 78 -14.29 -3.32 -6.30
C VAL A 78 -15.43 -4.25 -5.84
N ASP A 79 -15.49 -4.56 -4.55
CA ASP A 79 -16.52 -5.44 -3.99
C ASP A 79 -17.92 -4.83 -4.10
N ALA A 80 -18.05 -3.52 -3.84
CA ALA A 80 -19.32 -2.82 -4.00
C ALA A 80 -19.82 -2.88 -5.45
N PHE A 81 -18.93 -2.68 -6.42
CA PHE A 81 -19.30 -2.75 -7.84
C PHE A 81 -19.64 -4.17 -8.30
N ARG A 82 -18.89 -5.19 -7.85
CA ARG A 82 -19.24 -6.59 -8.13
C ARG A 82 -20.60 -6.97 -7.56
N SER A 83 -20.89 -6.55 -6.32
CA SER A 83 -22.18 -6.81 -5.71
C SER A 83 -23.33 -6.13 -6.45
N LEU A 84 -23.13 -4.90 -6.95
CA LEU A 84 -24.13 -4.21 -7.78
C LEU A 84 -24.36 -4.94 -9.10
N ASP A 85 -23.30 -5.40 -9.77
CA ASP A 85 -23.41 -6.18 -11.01
C ASP A 85 -24.16 -7.50 -10.80
N GLU A 86 -23.88 -8.21 -9.70
CA GLU A 86 -24.60 -9.44 -9.32
C GLU A 86 -26.08 -9.18 -9.08
N GLN A 87 -26.43 -8.13 -8.32
CA GLN A 87 -27.81 -7.74 -8.05
C GLN A 87 -28.59 -7.38 -9.33
N ILE A 88 -27.94 -6.68 -10.26
CA ILE A 88 -28.52 -6.35 -11.56
C ILE A 88 -28.73 -7.63 -12.38
N ALA A 89 -27.73 -8.51 -12.42
CA ALA A 89 -27.80 -9.77 -13.17
C ALA A 89 -28.90 -10.69 -12.63
N ASP A 90 -29.10 -10.75 -11.31
CA ASP A 90 -30.16 -11.56 -10.70
C ASP A 90 -31.54 -10.96 -10.92
N SER A 91 -31.69 -9.63 -10.81
CA SER A 91 -32.96 -8.95 -11.13
C SER A 91 -33.42 -9.22 -12.57
N LEU A 92 -32.48 -9.27 -13.52
CA LEU A 92 -32.75 -9.58 -14.93
C LEU A 92 -33.12 -11.06 -15.18
N LYS A 93 -32.73 -11.99 -14.28
CA LYS A 93 -33.14 -13.39 -14.37
C LYS A 93 -34.52 -13.65 -13.78
N GLU A 94 -34.95 -12.84 -12.81
CA GLU A 94 -36.28 -12.96 -12.18
C GLU A 94 -37.41 -12.39 -13.05
N GLU A 95 -37.11 -11.47 -13.97
CA GLU A 95 -38.08 -10.89 -14.91
C GLU A 95 -38.27 -11.69 -16.22
N GLY A 96 -37.49 -12.76 -16.44
CA GLY A 96 -37.55 -13.63 -17.63
C GLY A 96 -38.22 -14.98 -17.39
#